data_AF-Q9VIR2-F1
#
_entry.id   AF-Q9VIR2-F1
#
_cell.length_a   1.000
_cell.length_b   1.000
_cell.length_c   1.000
_cell.angle_alpha   90.00
_cell.angle_beta   90.00
_cell.angle_gamma   90.00
#
_symmetry.space_group_name_H-M   'P 1'
#
loop_
_entity.id
_entity.type
_entity.pdbx_description
1 polymer ?
#
loop_
_entity_poly.entity_id
_entity_poly.type
_entity_poly.pdbx_seq_one_letter_code
_entity_poly.pdbx_strand_id
1 'polypeptide(L)'
;MKTVILFGFLLALLGYLEAEHAQSDPEFTAKARQMLAVFGNSEVDRYTKSRNLPALIEFYEKYSSRLPLTVQDRTYANNVIRRYRAHNNQQVDGVPAQGGVGVVFALLLPFAVSIVEGIAKAIRE
;
A
#
# COMPACT_ATOMS: atom_id res chain seq x y z
N MET A 1 23.24 -9.49 -39.56
CA MET A 1 23.15 -8.12 -39.00
C MET A 1 21.70 -7.63 -38.97
N LYS A 2 20.78 -8.34 -38.29
CA LYS A 2 19.36 -7.95 -38.19
C LYS A 2 18.82 -7.95 -36.75
N THR A 3 19.55 -8.55 -35.82
CA THR A 3 19.07 -8.77 -34.44
C THR A 3 19.16 -7.52 -33.56
N VAL A 4 20.09 -6.60 -33.85
CA VAL A 4 20.32 -5.42 -32.98
C VAL A 4 19.20 -4.39 -33.10
N ILE A 5 18.53 -4.28 -34.25
CA ILE A 5 17.47 -3.29 -34.45
C ILE A 5 16.18 -3.67 -33.71
N LEU A 6 15.92 -4.96 -33.47
CA LEU A 6 14.69 -5.39 -32.81
C LEU A 6 14.65 -5.03 -31.31
N PHE A 7 15.81 -4.99 -30.65
CA PHE A 7 15.87 -4.73 -29.20
C PHE A 7 15.59 -3.27 -28.83
N GLY A 8 15.86 -2.31 -29.72
CA GLY A 8 15.59 -0.89 -29.48
C GLY A 8 14.09 -0.57 -29.37
N PHE A 9 13.26 -1.23 -30.18
CA PHE A 9 11.81 -0.96 -30.19
C PHE A 9 11.09 -1.47 -28.95
N LEU A 10 11.57 -2.56 -28.34
CA LEU A 10 10.93 -3.11 -27.13
C LEU A 10 11.11 -2.18 -25.92
N LEU A 11 12.28 -1.54 -25.80
CA LEU A 11 12.56 -0.62 -24.69
C LEU A 11 11.80 0.71 -24.82
N ALA A 12 11.59 1.19 -26.04
CA ALA A 12 10.80 2.40 -26.29
C ALA A 12 9.30 2.19 -25.97
N LEU A 13 8.75 0.99 -26.26
CA LEU A 13 7.36 0.66 -25.93
C LEU A 13 7.13 0.42 -24.44
N LEU A 14 8.12 -0.13 -23.73
CA LEU A 14 8.05 -0.26 -22.27
C LEU A 14 8.10 1.10 -21.57
N GLY A 15 8.91 2.04 -22.06
CA GLY A 15 8.99 3.39 -21.50
C GLY A 15 7.75 4.25 -21.77
N TYR A 16 7.07 4.06 -22.91
CA TYR A 16 5.89 4.87 -23.25
C TYR A 16 4.64 4.46 -22.47
N LEU A 17 4.50 3.18 -22.11
CA LEU A 17 3.35 2.72 -21.34
C LEU A 17 3.35 3.23 -19.88
N GLU A 18 4.52 3.63 -19.36
CA GLU A 18 4.63 4.21 -18.02
C GLU A 18 4.26 5.71 -17.98
N ALA A 19 4.31 6.42 -19.11
CA ALA A 19 4.10 7.86 -19.15
C ALA A 19 2.61 8.29 -19.12
N GLU A 20 1.67 7.45 -19.61
CA GLU A 20 0.26 7.84 -19.70
C GLU A 20 -0.51 7.80 -18.37
N HIS A 21 0.12 7.37 -17.27
CA HIS A 21 -0.56 7.24 -15.98
C HIS A 21 -0.22 8.33 -14.95
N ALA A 22 0.62 9.30 -15.31
CA ALA A 22 0.95 10.46 -14.46
C ALA A 22 -0.21 11.47 -14.35
N GLN A 23 -1.25 11.33 -15.16
CA GLN A 23 -2.36 12.27 -15.19
C GLN A 23 -3.39 11.91 -14.10
N SER A 24 -3.17 12.45 -12.89
CA SER A 24 -4.22 12.71 -11.87
C SER A 24 -5.33 11.65 -11.85
N ASP A 25 -5.04 10.43 -11.40
CA ASP A 25 -6.07 9.43 -11.16
C ASP A 25 -6.97 9.89 -10.00
N PRO A 26 -8.24 10.28 -10.27
CA PRO A 26 -9.12 10.79 -9.24
C PRO A 26 -9.43 9.72 -8.18
N GLU A 27 -9.42 8.44 -8.57
CA GLU A 27 -9.65 7.33 -7.65
C GLU A 27 -8.50 7.21 -6.66
N PHE A 28 -7.25 7.24 -7.15
CA PHE A 28 -6.06 7.25 -6.29
C PHE A 28 -6.10 8.42 -5.32
N THR A 29 -6.35 9.63 -5.82
CA THR A 29 -6.35 10.84 -5.00
C THR A 29 -7.43 10.80 -3.93
N ALA A 30 -8.64 10.34 -4.28
CA ALA A 30 -9.74 10.19 -3.33
C ALA A 30 -9.42 9.17 -2.24
N LYS A 31 -8.95 7.97 -2.63
CA LYS A 31 -8.59 6.92 -1.66
C LYS A 31 -7.38 7.32 -0.81
N ALA A 32 -6.39 7.98 -1.38
CA ALA A 32 -5.23 8.54 -0.68
C ALA A 32 -5.68 9.50 0.43
N ARG A 33 -6.56 10.46 0.10
CA ARG A 33 -7.14 11.39 1.08
C ARG A 33 -7.93 10.66 2.18
N GLN A 34 -8.70 9.65 1.81
CA GLN A 34 -9.41 8.81 2.79
C GLN A 34 -8.44 8.12 3.75
N MET A 35 -7.34 7.54 3.25
CA MET A 35 -6.34 6.88 4.09
C MET A 35 -5.63 7.89 5.02
N LEU A 36 -5.32 9.09 4.53
CA LEU A 36 -4.75 10.16 5.36
C LEU A 36 -5.70 10.61 6.46
N ALA A 37 -6.99 10.76 6.16
CA ALA A 37 -8.00 11.17 7.15
C ALA A 37 -8.11 10.18 8.31
N VAL A 38 -7.95 8.88 8.04
CA VAL A 38 -8.03 7.84 9.07
C VAL A 38 -6.70 7.61 9.78
N PHE A 39 -5.62 7.42 9.03
CA PHE A 39 -4.34 6.97 9.61
C PHE A 39 -3.40 8.11 9.95
N GLY A 40 -3.44 9.20 9.18
CA GLY A 40 -2.64 10.40 9.40
C GLY A 40 -3.17 11.32 10.50
N ASN A 41 -4.44 11.17 10.90
CA ASN A 41 -4.99 11.90 12.04
C ASN A 41 -4.70 11.14 13.36
N SER A 42 -4.04 11.80 14.31
CA SER A 42 -3.75 11.25 15.64
C SER A 42 -4.97 11.18 16.55
N GLU A 43 -6.02 11.95 16.29
CA GLU A 43 -7.26 11.96 17.06
C GLU A 43 -8.18 10.76 16.75
N VAL A 44 -7.97 10.10 15.61
CA VAL A 44 -8.71 8.88 15.25
C VAL A 44 -8.24 7.75 16.15
N ASP A 45 -9.18 7.15 16.87
CA ASP A 45 -8.89 6.12 17.85
C ASP A 45 -8.35 4.83 17.21
N ARG A 46 -7.66 4.02 18.03
CA ARG A 46 -7.01 2.79 17.59
C ARG A 46 -7.99 1.78 16.99
N TYR A 47 -9.21 1.71 17.52
CA TYR A 47 -10.22 0.77 17.07
C TYR A 47 -10.74 1.14 15.68
N THR A 48 -10.98 2.42 15.44
CA THR A 48 -11.32 2.95 14.12
C THR A 48 -10.20 2.69 13.11
N LYS A 49 -8.93 2.94 13.46
CA LYS A 49 -7.79 2.59 12.59
C LYS A 49 -7.74 1.09 12.31
N SER A 50 -7.99 0.25 13.30
CA SER A 50 -7.99 -1.21 13.14
C SER A 50 -9.09 -1.70 12.19
N ARG A 51 -10.29 -1.12 12.26
CA ARG A 51 -11.39 -1.45 11.35
C ARG A 51 -11.11 -1.04 9.90
N ASN A 52 -10.36 0.04 9.70
CA ASN A 52 -10.02 0.55 8.37
C ASN A 52 -8.74 -0.06 7.79
N LEU A 53 -8.03 -0.86 8.56
CA LEU A 53 -6.78 -1.47 8.14
C LEU A 53 -6.91 -2.33 6.86
N PRO A 54 -7.97 -3.15 6.65
CA PRO A 54 -8.14 -3.84 5.38
C PRO A 54 -8.13 -2.90 4.18
N ALA A 55 -8.74 -1.71 4.31
CA ALA A 55 -8.76 -0.70 3.25
C ALA A 55 -7.38 -0.08 3.01
N LEU A 56 -6.56 0.10 4.05
CA LEU A 56 -5.17 0.56 3.89
C LEU A 56 -4.31 -0.46 3.15
N ILE A 57 -4.51 -1.75 3.46
CA ILE A 57 -3.81 -2.85 2.79
C ILE A 57 -4.21 -2.91 1.32
N GLU A 58 -5.51 -2.88 1.02
CA GLU A 58 -6.02 -2.86 -0.36
C GLU A 58 -5.48 -1.65 -1.14
N PHE A 59 -5.49 -0.46 -0.52
CA PHE A 59 -4.93 0.74 -1.11
C PHE A 59 -3.44 0.56 -1.45
N TYR A 60 -2.66 0.07 -0.49
CA TYR A 60 -1.24 -0.17 -0.71
C TYR A 60 -1.01 -1.19 -1.83
N GLU A 61 -1.74 -2.31 -1.86
CA GLU A 61 -1.55 -3.31 -2.91
C GLU A 61 -1.88 -2.78 -4.29
N LYS A 62 -2.96 -1.99 -4.41
CA LYS A 62 -3.37 -1.40 -5.69
C LYS A 62 -2.44 -0.28 -6.16
N TYR A 63 -1.92 0.53 -5.24
CA TYR A 63 -1.22 1.78 -5.58
C TYR A 63 0.24 1.84 -5.11
N SER A 64 0.82 0.74 -4.63
CA SER A 64 2.20 0.69 -4.11
C SER A 64 3.25 1.21 -5.09
N SER A 65 3.03 1.03 -6.40
CA SER A 65 3.93 1.53 -7.45
C SER A 65 3.97 3.07 -7.51
N ARG A 66 2.91 3.75 -7.08
CA ARG A 66 2.80 5.21 -7.06
C ARG A 66 3.29 5.85 -5.78
N LEU A 67 3.57 5.04 -4.75
CA LEU A 67 4.08 5.55 -3.48
C LEU A 67 5.61 5.63 -3.53
N PRO A 68 6.22 6.81 -3.25
CA PRO A 68 7.67 6.97 -3.21
C PRO A 68 8.25 6.36 -1.93
N LEU A 69 8.21 5.03 -1.84
CA LEU A 69 8.71 4.24 -0.72
C LEU A 69 10.09 3.69 -1.05
N THR A 70 10.96 3.62 -0.03
CA THR A 70 12.24 2.92 -0.18
C THR A 70 12.00 1.41 -0.38
N VAL A 71 12.98 0.71 -0.97
CA VAL A 71 12.94 -0.76 -1.11
C VAL A 71 12.76 -1.43 0.26
N GLN A 72 13.37 -0.87 1.30
CA GLN A 72 13.26 -1.33 2.67
C GLN A 72 11.82 -1.19 3.19
N ASP A 73 11.21 -0.02 3.03
CA ASP A 73 9.83 0.24 3.47
C ASP A 73 8.83 -0.65 2.73
N ARG A 74 9.01 -0.82 1.41
CA ARG A 74 8.17 -1.72 0.59
C ARG A 74 8.29 -3.16 1.05
N THR A 75 9.51 -3.62 1.34
CA THR A 75 9.76 -4.97 1.88
C THR A 75 9.11 -5.16 3.25
N TYR A 76 9.24 -4.17 4.12
CA TYR A 76 8.62 -4.19 5.43
C TYR A 76 7.09 -4.24 5.32
N ALA A 77 6.50 -3.39 4.50
CA ALA A 77 5.07 -3.35 4.21
C ALA A 77 4.55 -4.71 3.70
N ASN A 78 5.22 -5.29 2.71
CA ASN A 78 4.86 -6.61 2.17
C ASN A 78 4.93 -7.71 3.23
N ASN A 79 5.96 -7.70 4.07
CA ASN A 79 6.10 -8.65 5.18
C ASN A 79 4.98 -8.54 6.20
N VAL A 80 4.60 -7.31 6.54
CA VAL A 80 3.53 -7.01 7.48
C VAL A 80 2.17 -7.43 6.93
N ILE A 81 1.86 -7.12 5.66
CA ILE A 81 0.63 -7.56 4.98
C ILE A 81 0.55 -9.09 4.93
N ARG A 82 1.66 -9.76 4.63
CA ARG A 82 1.72 -11.23 4.64
C ARG A 82 1.39 -11.79 6.02
N ARG A 83 1.94 -11.22 7.10
CA ARG A 83 1.63 -11.63 8.48
C ARG A 83 0.18 -11.36 8.86
N TYR A 84 -0.36 -10.20 8.47
CA TYR A 84 -1.77 -9.86 8.66
C TYR A 84 -2.68 -10.89 7.99
N ARG A 85 -2.43 -11.23 6.73
CA ARG A 85 -3.20 -12.24 5.99
C ARG A 85 -3.08 -13.63 6.58
N ALA A 86 -1.88 -14.04 6.97
CA ALA A 86 -1.67 -15.34 7.62
C ALA A 86 -2.53 -15.44 8.89
N HIS A 87 -2.52 -14.40 9.73
CA HIS A 87 -3.34 -14.35 10.94
C HIS A 87 -4.84 -14.33 10.63
N ASN A 88 -5.27 -13.55 9.62
CA ASN A 88 -6.68 -13.44 9.26
C ASN A 88 -7.21 -14.69 8.53
N ASN A 89 -6.35 -15.47 7.88
CA ASN A 89 -6.73 -16.74 7.26
C ASN A 89 -6.75 -17.90 8.26
N GLN A 90 -6.09 -17.76 9.42
CA GLN A 90 -6.12 -18.72 10.53
C GLN A 90 -7.41 -18.66 11.38
N GLN A 91 -8.47 -18.02 10.87
CA GLN A 91 -9.79 -18.03 11.51
C GLN A 91 -10.31 -19.48 11.57
N VAL A 92 -10.19 -20.11 12.74
CA VAL A 92 -10.85 -21.38 13.07
C VAL A 92 -12.31 -21.05 13.38
N ASP A 93 -13.25 -21.71 12.68
CA ASP A 93 -14.71 -21.51 12.82
C ASP A 93 -15.19 -20.06 12.64
N GLY A 94 -14.50 -19.27 11.81
CA GLY A 94 -14.93 -17.91 11.47
C GLY A 94 -14.75 -16.87 12.59
N VAL A 95 -14.08 -17.24 13.68
CA VAL A 95 -13.74 -16.30 14.76
C VAL A 95 -12.23 -16.03 14.71
N PRO A 96 -11.77 -14.77 14.52
CA PRO A 96 -10.35 -14.46 14.63
C PRO A 96 -9.89 -14.83 16.04
N ALA A 97 -8.80 -15.60 16.13
CA ALA A 97 -8.20 -15.99 17.40
C ALA A 97 -8.08 -14.75 18.29
N GLN A 98 -8.90 -14.69 19.35
CA GLN A 98 -9.27 -13.45 20.04
C GLN A 98 -8.10 -12.74 20.76
N GLY A 99 -6.89 -13.28 20.73
CA GLY A 99 -5.68 -12.64 21.28
C GLY A 99 -4.73 -11.99 20.27
N GLY A 100 -4.83 -12.29 18.97
CA GLY A 100 -3.77 -11.92 18.03
C GLY A 100 -3.97 -10.59 17.30
N VAL A 101 -5.20 -10.07 17.22
CA VAL A 101 -5.51 -8.80 16.54
C VAL A 101 -4.72 -7.63 17.13
N GLY A 102 -4.55 -7.59 18.46
CA GLY A 102 -3.78 -6.54 19.13
C GLY A 102 -2.29 -6.56 18.78
N VAL A 103 -1.69 -7.76 18.72
CA VAL A 103 -0.28 -7.96 18.35
C VAL A 103 -0.06 -7.62 16.88
N VAL A 104 -0.95 -8.09 16.01
CA VAL A 104 -0.91 -7.78 14.58
C VAL A 104 -1.04 -6.27 14.38
N PHE A 105 -1.99 -5.61 15.05
CA PHE A 105 -2.14 -4.16 14.96
C PHE A 105 -0.91 -3.41 15.49
N ALA A 106 -0.29 -3.85 16.58
CA ALA A 106 0.95 -3.25 17.09
C ALA A 106 2.10 -3.35 16.06
N LEU A 107 2.20 -4.47 15.34
CA LEU A 107 3.16 -4.64 14.24
C LEU A 107 2.81 -3.79 13.01
N LEU A 108 1.53 -3.47 12.81
CA LEU A 108 1.04 -2.69 11.68
C LEU A 108 1.13 -1.17 11.88
N LEU A 109 1.21 -0.68 13.11
CA LEU A 109 1.36 0.75 13.39
C LEU A 109 2.55 1.40 12.65
N PRO A 110 3.79 0.90 12.76
CA PRO A 110 4.90 1.43 11.97
C PRO A 110 4.67 1.30 10.46
N PHE A 111 4.02 0.22 9.99
CA PHE A 111 3.63 0.09 8.58
C PHE A 111 2.68 1.22 8.16
N ALA A 112 1.64 1.49 8.95
CA ALA A 112 0.66 2.53 8.64
C ALA A 112 1.33 3.91 8.55
N VAL A 113 2.32 4.20 9.40
CA VAL A 113 3.08 5.46 9.35
C VAL A 113 3.83 5.58 8.02
N SER A 114 4.63 4.58 7.62
CA SER A 114 5.39 4.64 6.36
C SER A 114 4.48 4.78 5.13
N ILE A 115 3.34 4.09 5.11
CA ILE A 115 2.38 4.21 4.01
C ILE A 115 1.73 5.60 4.01
N VAL A 116 1.32 6.12 5.17
CA VAL A 116 0.76 7.46 5.30
C VAL A 116 1.74 8.53 4.82
N GLU A 117 3.02 8.42 5.17
CA GLU A 117 4.07 9.34 4.69
C GLU A 117 4.25 9.25 3.17
N GLY A 118 4.27 8.03 2.62
CA GLY A 118 4.33 7.82 1.17
C GLY A 118 3.12 8.43 0.44
N ILE A 119 1.92 8.26 1.00
CA ILE A 119 0.69 8.86 0.47
C ILE A 119 0.79 10.39 0.51
N ALA A 120 1.20 10.96 1.65
CA ALA A 120 1.29 12.40 1.83
C ALA A 120 2.27 13.05 0.84
N LYS A 121 3.36 12.34 0.49
CA LYS A 121 4.30 12.79 -0.55
C LYS A 121 3.66 12.69 -1.94
N ALA A 122 3.07 11.54 -2.28
CA ALA A 122 2.51 11.28 -3.60
C ALA A 122 1.35 12.21 -4.00
N ILE A 123 0.63 12.82 -3.03
CA ILE A 123 -0.45 13.78 -3.32
C ILE A 123 0.01 15.25 -3.34
N ARG A 124 1.25 15.54 -2.93
CA ARG A 124 1.80 16.91 -2.90
C ARG A 124 2.57 17.26 -4.18
N GLU A 125 3.00 16.25 -4.93
CA GLU A 125 3.62 16.37 -6.26
C GLU A 125 2.55 16.55 -7.35
#